data_AF-A0A7J3I9N0-F1
#
_entry.id   AF-A0A7J3I9N0-F1
#
_cell.length_a   1.000
_cell.length_b   1.000
_cell.length_c   1.000
_cell.angle_alpha   90.00
_cell.angle_beta   90.00
_cell.angle_gamma   90.00
#
_symmetry.space_group_name_H-M   'P 1'
#
loop_
_entity.id
_entity.type
_entity.pdbx_description
1 polymer ?
#
loop_
_entity_poly.entity_id
_entity_poly.type
_entity_poly.pdbx_seq_one_letter_code
_entity_poly.pdbx_strand_id
1 'polypeptide(L)'
;MGLPVYIISRIMNYLLVIFVAVTLCFVIPRVTGSSPIETVINRLTAYGEYYDPITLQGIIESLKELYGLKGSLWEQYITFLKRLFTLDLGPSLTEFPTPVSVLINRSLPWTIGLLSITTLISWLFAIFIGG
;
A
#
# COMPACT_ATOMS: atom_id res chain seq x y z
N MET A 1 -18.31 31.60 -14.63
CA MET A 1 -17.01 30.88 -14.54
C MET A 1 -16.98 29.84 -15.64
N GLY A 2 -15.99 29.88 -16.53
CA GLY A 2 -15.97 28.97 -17.69
C GLY A 2 -15.76 27.51 -17.28
N LEU A 3 -16.41 26.58 -17.99
CA LEU A 3 -16.18 25.13 -17.93
C LEU A 3 -14.69 24.73 -17.82
N PRO A 4 -13.73 25.32 -18.57
CA PRO A 4 -12.32 24.95 -18.44
C PRO A 4 -11.70 25.29 -17.07
N VAL A 5 -12.09 26.42 -16.48
CA VAL A 5 -11.60 26.84 -15.14
C VAL A 5 -12.12 25.89 -14.06
N TYR A 6 -13.38 25.46 -14.18
CA TYR A 6 -13.97 24.49 -13.27
C TYR A 6 -13.27 23.13 -13.34
N ILE A 7 -13.02 22.61 -14.55
CA ILE A 7 -12.35 21.32 -14.75
C ILE A 7 -10.91 21.36 -14.21
N ILE A 8 -10.15 22.42 -14.53
CA ILE A 8 -8.76 22.59 -14.04
C ILE A 8 -8.74 22.67 -12.51
N SER A 9 -9.63 23.46 -11.90
CA SER A 9 -9.72 23.57 -10.45
C SER A 9 -10.06 22.23 -9.80
N ARG A 10 -10.90 21.42 -10.44
CA ARG A 10 -11.28 20.09 -9.92
C ARG A 10 -10.13 19.09 -10.00
N ILE A 11 -9.45 19.03 -11.14
CA ILE A 11 -8.29 18.16 -11.33
C ILE A 11 -7.18 18.52 -10.34
N MET A 12 -6.91 19.81 -10.15
CA MET A 12 -5.88 20.27 -9.21
C MET A 12 -6.22 19.88 -7.76
N ASN A 13 -7.50 19.98 -7.36
CA ASN A 13 -7.94 19.54 -6.05
C ASN A 13 -7.75 18.02 -5.87
N TYR A 14 -8.15 17.20 -6.85
CA TYR A 14 -7.92 15.76 -6.78
C TYR A 14 -6.44 15.39 -6.73
N LEU A 15 -5.59 16.05 -7.51
CA LEU A 15 -4.15 15.85 -7.44
C LEU A 15 -3.58 16.20 -6.07
N LEU A 16 -4.05 17.29 -5.45
CA LEU A 16 -3.63 17.67 -4.10
C LEU A 16 -4.05 16.61 -3.07
N VAL A 17 -5.30 16.15 -3.12
CA VAL A 17 -5.79 15.10 -2.22
C VAL A 17 -4.99 13.81 -2.38
N ILE A 18 -4.74 13.38 -3.61
CA ILE A 18 -3.93 12.18 -3.90
C ILE A 18 -2.50 12.38 -3.39
N PHE A 19 -1.89 13.52 -3.66
CA PHE A 19 -0.53 13.83 -3.21
C PHE A 19 -0.42 13.78 -1.69
N VAL A 20 -1.37 14.40 -0.98
CA VAL A 20 -1.42 14.36 0.49
C VAL A 20 -1.63 12.93 0.99
N ALA A 21 -2.58 12.18 0.43
CA ALA A 21 -2.84 10.80 0.81
C ALA A 21 -1.61 9.89 0.62
N VAL A 22 -0.95 9.99 -0.54
CA VAL A 22 0.27 9.23 -0.85
C VAL A 22 1.41 9.60 0.10
N THR A 23 1.58 10.89 0.39
CA THR A 23 2.57 11.37 1.37
C THR A 23 2.28 10.82 2.77
N LEU A 24 1.00 10.80 3.18
CA LEU A 24 0.60 10.24 4.47
C LEU A 24 0.88 8.73 4.54
N CYS A 25 0.60 7.98 3.47
CA CYS A 25 0.94 6.55 3.40
C CYS A 25 2.45 6.30 3.54
N PHE A 26 3.28 7.24 3.10
CA PHE A 26 4.73 7.18 3.30
C PHE A 26 5.15 7.56 4.72
N VAL A 27 4.58 8.63 5.28
CA VAL A 27 5.02 9.20 6.56
C VAL A 27 4.50 8.40 7.76
N ILE A 28 3.23 7.96 7.74
CA ILE A 28 2.57 7.32 8.89
C ILE A 28 3.39 6.13 9.43
N PRO A 29 3.77 5.12 8.63
CA PRO A 29 4.51 3.96 9.12
C PRO A 29 5.91 4.30 9.67
N ARG A 30 6.52 5.37 9.18
CA ARG A 30 7.85 5.83 9.60
C ARG A 30 7.80 6.56 10.94
N VAL A 31 6.72 7.31 11.20
CA VAL A 31 6.51 8.02 12.47
C VAL A 31 6.08 7.07 13.58
N THR A 32 5.27 6.04 13.26
CA THR A 32 4.81 5.04 14.24
C THR A 32 5.91 4.07 14.68
N GLY A 33 7.12 4.17 14.11
CA GLY A 33 8.26 3.31 14.47
C GLY A 33 8.08 1.83 14.07
N SER A 34 7.07 1.52 13.26
CA SER A 34 6.81 0.17 12.76
C SER A 34 7.87 -0.20 11.72
N SER A 35 8.97 -0.80 12.17
CA SER A 35 10.03 -1.26 11.29
C SER A 35 9.61 -2.61 10.64
N PRO A 36 9.42 -2.65 9.32
CA PRO A 36 8.99 -3.86 8.63
C PRO A 36 10.03 -4.97 8.73
N ILE A 37 11.30 -4.59 8.86
CA ILE A 37 12.45 -5.48 8.98
C ILE A 37 12.40 -6.25 10.30
N GLU A 38 12.14 -5.56 11.43
CA GLU A 38 11.99 -6.24 12.73
C GLU A 38 10.83 -7.22 12.71
N THR A 39 9.72 -6.86 12.05
CA THR A 39 8.55 -7.75 11.97
C THR A 39 8.88 -9.04 11.21
N VAL A 40 9.63 -8.95 10.11
CA VAL A 40 10.07 -10.12 9.34
C VAL A 40 11.10 -10.94 10.10
N ILE A 41 12.08 -10.30 10.76
CA ILE A 41 13.09 -10.98 11.57
C ILE A 41 12.46 -11.71 12.74
N ASN A 42 11.56 -11.07 13.48
CA ASN A 42 10.88 -11.68 14.61
C ASN A 42 10.11 -12.94 14.21
N ARG A 43 9.56 -12.96 12.98
CA ARG A 43 8.93 -14.17 12.42
C ARG A 43 9.96 -15.23 12.06
N LEU A 44 11.04 -14.87 11.37
CA LEU A 44 12.11 -15.81 11.01
C LEU A 44 12.74 -16.46 12.24
N THR A 45 12.99 -15.69 13.30
CA THR A 45 13.50 -16.21 14.59
C THR A 45 12.46 -17.07 15.31
N ALA A 46 11.16 -16.77 15.16
CA ALA A 46 10.09 -17.59 15.75
C ALA A 46 9.93 -18.96 15.08
N TYR A 47 10.37 -19.12 13.83
CA TYR A 47 10.41 -20.43 13.15
C TYR A 47 11.58 -21.32 13.62
N GLY A 48 12.41 -20.87 14.57
CA GLY A 48 13.42 -21.71 15.23
C GLY A 48 14.76 -21.81 14.49
N GLU A 49 14.94 -21.08 13.40
CA GLU A 49 16.22 -20.99 12.68
C GLU A 49 17.17 -20.03 13.42
N TYR A 50 18.24 -20.57 14.02
CA TYR A 50 19.29 -19.78 14.66
C TYR A 50 20.25 -19.26 13.59
N TYR A 51 20.03 -18.05 13.10
CA TYR A 51 20.92 -17.41 12.14
C TYR A 51 22.14 -16.83 12.84
N ASP A 52 23.34 -17.15 12.35
CA ASP A 52 24.56 -16.45 12.75
C ASP A 52 24.42 -14.92 12.58
N PRO A 53 25.02 -14.10 13.43
CA PRO A 53 24.86 -12.64 13.39
C PRO A 53 25.20 -12.00 12.02
N ILE A 54 26.13 -12.62 11.28
CA ILE A 54 26.59 -12.17 9.97
C ILE A 54 25.54 -12.48 8.88
N THR A 55 24.91 -13.65 8.92
CA THR A 55 23.88 -14.04 7.95
C THR A 55 22.59 -13.24 8.18
N LEU A 56 22.25 -12.98 9.46
CA LEU A 56 21.13 -12.12 9.82
C LEU A 56 21.30 -10.68 9.31
N GLN A 57 22.51 -10.11 9.39
CA GLN A 57 22.81 -8.80 8.81
C GLN A 57 22.66 -8.77 7.29
N GLY A 58 23.09 -9.81 6.57
CA GLY A 58 22.87 -9.93 5.13
C GLY A 58 21.38 -9.98 4.76
N ILE A 59 20.56 -10.67 5.56
CA ILE A 59 19.10 -10.70 5.38
C ILE A 59 18.50 -9.31 5.63
N ILE A 60 18.92 -8.60 6.69
CA ILE A 60 18.51 -7.21 6.95
C ILE A 60 18.84 -6.29 5.78
N GLU A 61 20.05 -6.40 5.25
CA GLU A 61 20.56 -5.57 4.14
C GLU A 61 19.73 -5.78 2.86
N SER A 62 19.43 -7.04 2.53
CA SER A 62 18.60 -7.40 1.37
C SER A 62 17.15 -6.99 1.55
N LEU A 63 16.58 -7.11 2.76
CA LEU A 63 15.24 -6.62 3.06
C LEU A 63 15.17 -5.09 2.96
N LYS A 64 16.16 -4.36 3.48
CA LYS A 64 16.24 -2.90 3.32
C LYS A 64 16.25 -2.49 1.85
N GLU A 65 16.97 -3.22 1.02
CA GLU A 65 17.00 -2.98 -0.42
C GLU A 65 15.67 -3.30 -1.10
N LEU A 66 15.10 -4.46 -0.80
CA LEU A 66 13.83 -4.92 -1.35
C LEU A 66 12.69 -3.96 -1.03
N TYR A 67 12.64 -3.45 0.21
CA TYR A 67 11.65 -2.45 0.65
C TYR A 67 12.00 -1.01 0.26
N GLY A 68 13.15 -0.75 -0.38
CA GLY A 68 13.55 0.60 -0.79
C GLY A 68 13.84 1.53 0.39
N LEU A 69 14.32 0.97 1.50
CA LEU A 69 14.66 1.67 2.75
C LEU A 69 16.13 2.12 2.80
N LYS A 70 16.89 1.93 1.72
CA LYS A 70 18.27 2.42 1.58
C LYS A 70 18.27 3.89 1.12
N GLY A 71 19.25 4.64 1.60
CA GLY A 71 19.46 6.05 1.22
C GLY A 71 18.72 7.06 2.12
N SER A 72 18.79 8.32 1.71
CA SER A 72 18.14 9.45 2.36
C SER A 72 16.61 9.37 2.29
N LEU A 73 15.91 10.05 3.20
CA LEU A 73 14.44 10.08 3.22
C LEU A 73 13.84 10.54 1.88
N TRP A 74 14.53 11.43 1.18
CA TRP A 74 14.11 11.93 -0.12
C TRP A 74 14.23 10.87 -1.23
N GLU A 75 15.32 10.11 -1.25
CA GLU A 75 15.51 9.00 -2.20
C GLU A 75 14.48 7.89 -1.97
N GLN A 76 14.18 7.58 -0.71
CA GLN A 76 13.12 6.64 -0.36
C GLN A 76 11.76 7.12 -0.87
N TYR A 77 11.47 8.42 -0.74
CA TYR A 77 10.21 9.00 -1.20
C TYR A 77 10.07 8.94 -2.72
N ILE A 78 11.11 9.33 -3.46
CA ILE A 78 11.13 9.23 -4.93
C ILE A 78 10.98 7.76 -5.38
N THR A 79 11.69 6.84 -4.74
CA THR A 79 11.60 5.41 -5.05
C THR A 79 10.21 4.86 -4.79
N PHE A 80 9.58 5.25 -3.67
CA PHE A 80 8.20 4.91 -3.35
C PHE A 80 7.21 5.43 -4.40
N LEU A 81 7.33 6.70 -4.80
CA LEU A 81 6.50 7.27 -5.87
C LEU A 81 6.68 6.52 -7.18
N LYS A 82 7.93 6.25 -7.59
CA LYS A 82 8.22 5.51 -8.84
C LYS A 82 7.56 4.13 -8.83
N ARG A 83 7.69 3.39 -7.72
CA ARG A 83 7.08 2.08 -7.50
C ARG A 83 5.55 2.12 -7.55
N LEU A 84 4.95 3.15 -6.96
CA LEU A 84 3.51 3.38 -7.01
C LEU A 84 3.02 3.56 -8.45
N PHE A 85 3.74 4.36 -9.27
CA PHE A 85 3.39 4.56 -10.68
C PHE A 85 3.63 3.34 -11.56
N THR A 86 4.60 2.47 -11.23
CA THR A 86 4.82 1.20 -11.94
C THR A 86 3.89 0.08 -11.47
N LEU A 87 2.98 0.36 -10.52
CA LEU A 87 2.12 -0.62 -9.85
C LEU A 87 2.91 -1.76 -9.18
N ASP A 88 4.20 -1.53 -8.93
CA ASP A 88 5.07 -2.46 -8.23
C ASP A 88 5.11 -2.07 -6.75
N LEU A 89 4.11 -2.55 -6.03
CA LEU A 89 3.95 -2.30 -4.59
C LEU A 89 4.93 -3.12 -3.74
N GLY A 90 5.77 -3.96 -4.36
CA GLY A 90 6.71 -4.84 -3.66
C GLY A 90 6.03 -6.00 -2.93
N PRO A 91 6.80 -6.71 -2.08
CA PRO A 91 6.30 -7.84 -1.30
C PRO A 91 5.44 -7.37 -0.13
N SER A 92 4.45 -8.19 0.23
CA SER A 92 3.62 -7.96 1.41
C SER A 92 4.44 -8.01 2.69
N LEU A 93 4.16 -7.09 3.62
CA LEU A 93 4.72 -7.09 4.97
C LEU A 93 4.17 -8.24 5.83
N THR A 94 2.93 -8.64 5.56
CA THR A 94 2.21 -9.66 6.34
C THR A 94 2.27 -11.04 5.71
N GLU A 95 2.43 -11.13 4.40
CA GLU A 95 2.47 -12.38 3.62
C GLU A 95 3.74 -12.44 2.76
N PHE A 96 4.91 -12.25 3.37
CA PHE A 96 6.19 -12.42 2.68
C PHE A 96 6.36 -13.89 2.24
N PRO A 97 6.83 -14.19 1.00
CA PRO A 97 7.37 -13.28 -0.03
C PRO A 97 6.36 -12.85 -1.11
N THR A 98 5.05 -13.02 -0.89
CA THR A 98 4.06 -12.78 -1.95
C THR A 98 3.96 -11.27 -2.31
N PRO A 99 3.97 -10.91 -3.61
CA PRO A 99 3.77 -9.53 -4.03
C PRO A 99 2.37 -9.01 -3.67
N VAL A 100 2.28 -7.74 -3.27
CA VAL A 100 1.00 -7.10 -2.91
C VAL A 100 0.03 -7.08 -4.10
N SER A 101 0.52 -6.93 -5.33
CA SER A 101 -0.31 -6.97 -6.54
C SER A 101 -1.08 -8.29 -6.70
N VAL A 102 -0.48 -9.42 -6.30
CA VAL A 102 -1.12 -10.74 -6.34
C VAL A 102 -2.25 -10.83 -5.31
N LEU A 103 -2.00 -10.33 -4.10
CA LEU A 103 -3.01 -10.27 -3.03
C LEU A 103 -4.20 -9.42 -3.44
N ILE A 104 -3.94 -8.24 -4.00
CA ILE A 104 -4.97 -7.35 -4.54
C ILE A 104 -5.78 -8.06 -5.63
N ASN A 105 -5.12 -8.72 -6.59
CA ASN A 105 -5.81 -9.41 -7.67
C ASN A 105 -6.65 -10.59 -7.19
N ARG A 106 -6.23 -11.27 -6.11
CA ARG A 106 -7.01 -12.35 -5.48
C ARG A 106 -8.26 -11.80 -4.79
N SER A 107 -8.17 -10.66 -4.12
CA SER A 107 -9.26 -10.09 -3.33
C SER A 107 -10.24 -9.25 -4.14
N LEU A 108 -9.77 -8.57 -5.20
CA LEU A 108 -10.55 -7.63 -6.01
C LEU A 108 -11.86 -8.23 -6.57
N PRO A 109 -11.89 -9.41 -7.21
CA PRO A 109 -13.11 -9.96 -7.81
C PRO A 109 -14.22 -10.14 -6.78
N TRP A 110 -13.86 -10.60 -5.57
CA TRP A 110 -14.83 -10.82 -4.51
C TRP A 110 -15.33 -9.51 -3.90
N THR A 111 -14.45 -8.52 -3.70
CA THR A 111 -14.87 -7.20 -3.23
C THR A 111 -15.83 -6.53 -4.22
N ILE A 112 -15.53 -6.59 -5.51
CA ILE A 112 -16.41 -6.05 -6.56
C ILE A 112 -17.74 -6.81 -6.60
N GLY A 113 -17.71 -8.14 -6.55
CA GLY A 113 -18.90 -8.97 -6.53
C GLY A 113 -19.81 -8.64 -5.35
N LEU A 114 -19.26 -8.62 -4.14
CA LEU A 114 -19.99 -8.28 -2.93
C LEU A 114 -20.55 -6.85 -2.98
N LEU A 115 -19.71 -5.87 -3.30
CA LEU A 115 -20.15 -4.47 -3.38
C LEU A 115 -21.28 -4.29 -4.39
N SER A 116 -21.17 -4.93 -5.56
CA SER A 116 -22.19 -4.85 -6.61
C SER A 116 -23.50 -5.46 -6.14
N ILE A 117 -23.46 -6.66 -5.55
CA ILE A 117 -24.66 -7.34 -5.05
C ILE A 117 -25.31 -6.52 -3.93
N THR A 118 -24.53 -6.07 -2.94
CA THR A 118 -25.02 -5.23 -1.84
C THR A 118 -25.63 -3.94 -2.36
N THR A 119 -24.98 -3.26 -3.30
CA THR A 119 -25.49 -2.01 -3.89
C THR A 119 -26.82 -2.24 -4.61
N LEU A 120 -26.93 -3.31 -5.40
CA LEU A 120 -28.16 -3.66 -6.10
C LEU A 120 -29.30 -3.99 -5.13
N ILE A 121 -29.02 -4.79 -4.10
CA ILE A 121 -30.02 -5.12 -3.07
C ILE A 121 -30.46 -3.86 -2.34
N SER A 122 -29.53 -3.05 -1.83
CA SER A 122 -29.84 -1.79 -1.14
C SER A 122 -30.65 -0.85 -2.01
N TRP A 123 -30.32 -0.74 -3.30
CA TRP A 123 -31.06 0.09 -4.24
C TRP A 123 -32.49 -0.42 -4.47
N LEU A 124 -32.67 -1.73 -4.63
CA LEU A 124 -34.00 -2.33 -4.76
C LEU A 124 -34.84 -2.11 -3.51
N PHE A 125 -34.30 -2.37 -2.32
CA PHE A 125 -35.00 -2.12 -1.05
C PHE A 125 -35.36 -0.64 -0.88
N ALA A 126 -34.48 0.28 -1.26
CA ALA A 126 -34.75 1.71 -1.21
C ALA A 126 -35.93 2.10 -2.12
N ILE A 127 -36.05 1.50 -3.31
CA ILE A 127 -37.19 1.71 -4.21
C ILE A 127 -38.49 1.18 -3.58
N PHE A 128 -38.47 0.00 -2.97
CA PHE A 128 -39.69 -0.60 -2.40
C PHE A 128 -40.18 0.08 -1.11
N ILE A 129 -39.27 0.61 -0.29
CA ILE A 129 -39.61 1.27 0.98
C ILE A 129 -39.85 2.78 0.79
N GLY A 130 -39.09 3.42 -0.10
CA GLY A 130 -39.19 4.85 -0.37
C GLY A 130 -40.16 5.24 -1.48
N GLY A 131 -40.63 4.27 -2.27
CA GLY A 131 -41.67 4.44 -3.29
C GLY A 131 -43.08 4.23 -2.77
#